data_AF-A0A1E4JZZ5-F1
#
_entry.id   AF-A0A1E4JZZ5-F1
#
_cell.length_a   1.000
_cell.length_b   1.000
_cell.length_c   1.000
_cell.angle_alpha   90.00
_cell.angle_beta   90.00
_cell.angle_gamma   90.00
#
_symmetry.space_group_name_H-M   'P 1'
#
loop_
_entity.id
_entity.type
_entity.pdbx_description
1 polymer ?
#
loop_
_entity_poly.entity_id
_entity_poly.type
_entity_poly.pdbx_seq_one_letter_code
_entity_poly.pdbx_strand_id
1 'polypeptide(L)' 'MSTGQGSAGNVIAALCSFFIPGLGQLVQGRLLMAAVQFVLAAVLWLVLLGWIVHLWSILDAALFKPRG' A
#
# COMPACT_ATOMS: atom_id res chain seq x y z
N MET A 1 -19.22 -20.48 19.12
CA MET A 1 -18.45 -20.37 17.86
C MET A 1 -17.10 -19.80 18.21
N SER A 2 -16.01 -20.51 17.89
CA SER A 2 -14.67 -20.18 18.35
C SER A 2 -14.27 -18.76 17.97
N THR A 3 -14.26 -17.87 18.96
CA THR A 3 -13.73 -16.50 18.90
C THR A 3 -12.19 -16.53 18.89
N GLY A 4 -11.62 -17.34 18.00
CA GLY A 4 -10.18 -17.64 17.91
C GLY A 4 -9.60 -17.31 16.53
N GLN A 5 -8.28 -17.13 16.49
CA GLN A 5 -7.48 -16.94 15.28
C GLN A 5 -7.84 -18.01 14.23
N GLY A 6 -8.19 -17.59 13.01
CA GLY A 6 -8.66 -18.49 11.94
C GLY A 6 -10.17 -18.51 11.71
N SER A 7 -10.95 -17.71 12.42
CA SER A 7 -12.38 -17.47 12.09
C SER A 7 -12.54 -16.94 10.66
N ALA A 8 -13.66 -17.28 10.01
CA ALA A 8 -14.02 -16.76 8.68
C ALA A 8 -13.91 -15.23 8.60
N GLY A 9 -14.26 -14.52 9.68
CA GLY A 9 -14.11 -13.06 9.76
C GLY A 9 -12.65 -12.58 9.72
N ASN A 10 -11.71 -13.32 10.31
CA ASN A 10 -10.28 -13.01 10.22
C ASN A 10 -9.70 -13.34 8.84
N VAL A 11 -10.18 -14.41 8.18
CA VAL A 11 -9.75 -14.76 6.82
C VAL A 11 -10.21 -13.71 5.81
N ILE A 12 -11.48 -13.30 5.88
CA ILE A 12 -12.03 -12.23 5.03
C ILE A 12 -11.27 -10.92 5.28
N ALA A 13 -11.00 -10.58 6.54
CA ALA A 13 -10.21 -9.39 6.87
C ALA A 13 -8.78 -9.45 6.30
N ALA A 14 -8.11 -10.60 6.40
CA ALA A 14 -6.77 -10.77 5.82
C ALA A 14 -6.79 -10.60 4.29
N LEU A 15 -7.79 -11.16 3.61
CA LEU A 15 -7.99 -10.97 2.16
C LEU A 15 -8.25 -9.51 1.81
N CYS A 16 -9.08 -8.80 2.57
CA CYS A 16 -9.30 -7.37 2.36
C CYS A 16 -8.00 -6.55 2.50
N SER A 17 -7.20 -6.83 3.53
CA SER A 17 -5.91 -6.16 3.77
C SER A 17 -4.83 -6.48 2.72
N PHE A 18 -4.95 -7.59 1.99
CA PHE A 18 -4.03 -7.91 0.90
C PHE A 18 -4.16 -6.95 -0.29
N PHE A 19 -5.38 -6.51 -0.61
CA PHE A 19 -5.63 -5.56 -1.71
C PHE A 19 -5.30 -4.13 -1.31
N ILE A 20 -5.81 -3.69 -0.16
CA ILE A 20 -5.54 -2.36 0.38
C ILE A 20 -5.19 -2.51 1.86
N PRO A 21 -3.97 -2.13 2.26
CA PRO A 21 -3.56 -2.16 3.65
C PRO A 21 -4.50 -1.34 4.53
N GLY A 22 -4.97 -1.94 5.62
CA GLY A 22 -5.95 -1.35 6.53
C GLY A 22 -7.42 -1.76 6.31
N LEU A 23 -7.81 -2.29 5.14
CA LEU A 23 -9.22 -2.68 4.90
C LEU A 23 -9.71 -3.82 5.79
N GLY A 24 -8.88 -4.82 6.07
CA GLY A 24 -9.26 -5.90 6.97
C GLY A 24 -9.59 -5.41 8.38
N GLN A 25 -8.94 -4.33 8.81
CA GLN A 25 -9.22 -3.69 10.08
C GLN A 25 -10.53 -2.89 10.04
N LEU A 26 -10.91 -2.32 8.89
CA LEU A 26 -12.25 -1.71 8.71
C LEU A 26 -13.35 -2.76 8.80
N VAL A 27 -13.18 -3.91 8.14
CA VAL A 27 -14.15 -5.03 8.16
C VAL A 27 -14.32 -5.59 9.58
N GLN A 28 -13.28 -5.53 10.41
CA GLN A 28 -13.30 -5.92 11.82
C GLN A 28 -13.80 -4.81 12.77
N GLY A 29 -14.21 -3.63 12.26
CA GLY A 29 -14.67 -2.49 13.07
C GLY A 29 -13.56 -1.70 13.77
N ARG A 30 -12.29 -1.93 13.43
CA ARG A 30 -11.09 -1.29 14.02
C ARG A 30 -10.63 -0.08 13.20
N LEU A 31 -11.44 0.99 13.19
CA LEU A 31 -11.23 2.19 12.36
C LEU A 31 -9.86 2.86 12.53
N LEU A 32 -9.40 3.04 13.77
CA LEU A 32 -8.11 3.69 14.05
C LEU A 32 -6.93 2.89 13.46
N MET A 33 -6.97 1.56 13.61
CA MET A 33 -5.92 0.67 13.09
C MET A 33 -5.92 0.61 11.56
N ALA A 34 -7.10 0.64 10.95
CA ALA A 34 -7.23 0.76 9.51
C ALA A 34 -6.59 2.05 8.97
N ALA A 35 -6.90 3.19 9.59
CA ALA A 35 -6.36 4.48 9.20
C ALA A 35 -4.83 4.52 9.32
N VAL A 36 -4.28 4.01 10.43
CA VAL A 36 -2.83 3.94 10.65
C VAL A 36 -2.16 3.06 9.59
N GLN A 37 -2.69 1.85 9.32
CA GLN A 37 -2.10 0.94 8.33
C GLN A 37 -2.19 1.49 6.90
N PHE A 38 -3.28 2.16 6.56
CA PHE A 38 -3.47 2.80 5.26
C PHE A 38 -2.47 3.94 5.05
N VAL A 39 -2.32 4.84 6.03
CA VAL A 39 -1.36 5.95 5.97
C VAL A 39 0.07 5.43 5.93
N LEU A 40 0.42 4.46 6.76
CA LEU A 40 1.76 3.89 6.80
C LEU A 40 2.13 3.24 5.47
N ALA A 41 1.20 2.51 4.84
CA ALA A 41 1.40 1.94 3.52
C ALA A 41 1.50 3.01 2.43
N ALA A 42 0.68 4.06 2.48
CA ALA A 42 0.79 5.18 1.56
C ALA A 42 2.17 5.85 1.67
N VAL A 43 2.63 6.12 2.90
CA VAL A 43 3.98 6.68 3.16
C VAL A 43 5.07 5.75 2.65
N LEU A 44 4.98 4.45 2.95
CA LEU A 44 5.95 3.47 2.45
C LEU A 44 5.92 3.39 0.91
N TRP A 45 4.76 3.52 0.28
CA TRP A 45 4.63 3.55 -1.17
C TRP A 45 5.22 4.83 -1.80
N LEU A 46 5.02 5.99 -1.17
CA LEU A 46 5.65 7.25 -1.56
C LEU A 46 7.18 7.16 -1.45
N VAL A 47 7.67 6.52 -0.39
CA VAL A 47 9.10 6.43 -0.09
C VAL A 47 9.79 5.36 -0.93
N LEU A 48 9.14 4.23 -1.21
CA LEU A 48 9.88 3.05 -1.62
C LEU A 48 10.09 2.87 -3.14
N LEU A 49 9.13 3.01 -4.09
CA LEU A 49 9.37 2.29 -5.38
C LEU A 49 8.96 2.86 -6.75
N GLY A 50 8.05 3.82 -6.92
CA GLY A 50 7.65 4.27 -8.28
C GLY A 50 8.36 5.53 -8.80
N TRP A 51 8.72 6.41 -7.89
CA TRP A 51 9.18 7.77 -8.15
C TRP A 51 10.56 7.81 -8.80
N ILE A 52 11.37 6.80 -8.51
CA ILE A 52 12.76 6.68 -8.97
C ILE A 52 12.83 6.54 -10.49
N VAL A 53 11.98 5.70 -11.09
CA VAL A 53 11.98 5.52 -12.55
C VAL A 53 11.41 6.76 -13.25
N HIS A 54 10.41 7.41 -12.65
CA HIS A 54 9.85 8.65 -13.18
C HIS A 54 10.85 9.80 -13.16
N LEU A 55 11.56 9.99 -12.05
CA LEU A 55 12.63 10.99 -11.95
C LEU A 55 13.77 10.67 -12.92
N TRP A 56 14.09 9.38 -13.12
CA TRP A 56 15.09 8.94 -14.09
C TRP A 56 14.70 9.27 -15.53
N SER A 57 13.48 8.94 -15.96
CA SER A 57 13.01 9.26 -17.31
C SER A 57 12.94 10.77 -17.59
N ILE A 58 12.61 11.58 -16.58
CA ILE A 58 12.59 13.05 -16.72
C ILE A 58 14.01 13.57 -16.95
N LEU A 59 14.99 13.09 -16.18
CA LEU A 59 16.38 13.50 -16.31
C LEU A 59 16.99 13.05 -17.64
N ASP A 60 16.72 11.80 -18.04
CA ASP A 60 17.20 11.25 -19.30
C ASP A 60 16.70 12.06 -20.51
N ALA A 61 15.42 12.42 -20.51
CA ALA A 61 14.83 13.26 -21.55
C ALA A 61 15.36 14.70 -21.52
N ALA A 62 15.54 15.29 -20.34
CA ALA A 62 16.02 16.67 -20.20
C ALA A 62 17.51 16.84 -20.58
N LEU A 63 18.32 15.79 -20.39
CA LEU A 63 19.75 15.78 -20.69
C LEU A 63 20.09 15.27 -22.09
N PHE A 64 19.08 14.81 -22.83
CA PHE A 64 19.26 14.34 -24.19
C PHE A 64 19.85 15.45 -25.08
N LYS A 65 21.05 15.19 -25.62
CA LYS A 65 21.73 16.07 -26.57
C LYS A 65 21.78 15.35 -27.91
N PRO A 66 21.00 15.78 -28.93
CA PRO A 66 21.05 15.14 -30.24
C PRO A 66 22.46 15.31 -30.81
N ARG A 67 23.12 14.19 -31.09
CA ARG A 67 24.37 14.18 -31.84
C ARG A 67 24.01 14.36 -33.31
N GLY A 68 24.37 15.51 -33.86
CA GLY A 68 24.55 15.69 -35.30
C GLY A 68 25.77 14.93 -35.78
#